data_AF-A0A961X985-F1
#
_entry.id   AF-A0A961X985-F1
#
_cell.length_a   1.000
_cell.length_b   1.000
_cell.length_c   1.000
_cell.angle_alpha   90.00
_cell.angle_beta   90.00
_cell.angle_gamma   90.00
#
_symmetry.space_group_name_H-M   'P 1'
#
loop_
_entity.id
_entity.type
_entity.pdbx_description
1 polymer ?
#
loop_
_entity_poly.entity_id
_entity_poly.type
_entity_poly.pdbx_seq_one_letter_code
_entity_poly.pdbx_strand_id
1 'polypeptide(L)' 'MLDFDTARRTMVDCQIRTNDVTNPELLDALFEVPRERFVPQARVELAYIDEDIEVAPGRYVMEPAPLAKLLQA' A
#
# COMPACT_ATOMS: atom_id res chain seq x y z
N MET A 1 -1.06 18.89 5.26
CA MET A 1 -0.72 18.08 4.07
C MET A 1 -0.24 16.74 4.58
N LEU A 2 -0.79 15.63 4.10
CA LEU A 2 -0.40 14.30 4.57
C LEU A 2 1.09 14.06 4.26
N ASP A 3 1.83 13.54 5.22
CA ASP A 3 3.19 13.05 4.99
C ASP A 3 3.11 11.61 4.47
N PHE A 4 3.25 11.46 3.14
CA PHE A 4 3.16 10.16 2.48
C PHE A 4 4.31 9.22 2.86
N ASP A 5 5.49 9.74 3.21
CA ASP A 5 6.61 8.88 3.61
C ASP A 5 6.33 8.27 4.99
N THR A 6 5.80 9.06 5.92
CA THR A 6 5.35 8.55 7.23
C THR A 6 4.18 7.58 7.09
N ALA A 7 3.21 7.88 6.21
CA ALA A 7 2.07 6.99 5.96
C ALA A 7 2.50 5.65 5.34
N ARG A 8 3.40 5.68 4.36
CA ARG A 8 3.99 4.48 3.72
C ARG A 8 4.74 3.62 4.74
N ARG A 9 5.57 4.25 5.57
CA ARG A 9 6.30 3.53 6.63
C ARG A 9 5.35 2.87 7.62
N THR A 10 4.34 3.61 8.08
CA THR A 10 3.30 3.10 8.97
C THR A 10 2.55 1.91 8.35
N MET A 11 2.19 1.99 7.07
CA MET A 11 1.55 0.88 6.35
C MET A 11 2.45 -0.36 6.34
N VAL A 12 3.73 -0.22 5.96
CA VAL A 12 4.64 -1.37 5.92
C VAL A 12 4.86 -1.97 7.31
N ASP A 13 5.04 -1.13 8.33
CA ASP A 13 5.35 -1.60 9.69
C ASP A 13 4.13 -2.19 10.41
N CYS A 14 2.94 -1.60 10.24
CA CYS A 14 1.75 -1.98 10.99
C CYS A 14 0.78 -2.89 10.24
N GLN A 15 0.80 -2.90 8.90
CA GLN A 15 -0.11 -3.72 8.08
C GLN A 15 0.63 -4.83 7.34
N ILE A 16 1.74 -4.53 6.67
CA ILE A 16 2.42 -5.51 5.81
C ILE A 16 3.19 -6.56 6.63
N ARG A 17 4.07 -6.11 7.52
CA ARG A 17 4.90 -7.00 8.35
C ARG A 17 4.08 -7.81 9.35
N THR A 18 2.94 -7.27 9.80
CA THR A 18 2.01 -7.96 10.71
C THR A 18 1.21 -9.07 10.03
N ASN A 19 1.17 -9.08 8.69
CA ASN A 19 0.50 -10.10 7.88
C ASN A 19 1.48 -11.11 7.24
N ASP A 20 2.57 -11.43 7.95
CA ASP A 20 3.54 -12.47 7.57
C ASP A 20 4.20 -12.23 6.20
N VAL A 21 4.44 -10.97 5.84
CA VAL A 21 5.29 -10.58 4.71
C VAL A 21 6.70 -10.30 5.25
N THR A 22 7.65 -11.14 4.86
CA THR A 22 9.00 -11.21 5.42
C THR A 22 10.11 -11.12 4.37
N ASN A 23 9.78 -11.16 3.07
CA ASN A 23 10.75 -11.01 1.98
C ASN A 23 11.36 -9.58 2.02
N PRO A 24 12.67 -9.46 2.29
CA PRO A 24 13.31 -8.15 2.45
C PRO A 24 13.28 -7.32 1.16
N GLU A 25 13.48 -7.94 -0.01
CA GLU A 25 13.47 -7.22 -1.29
C GLU A 25 12.09 -6.64 -1.59
N LEU A 26 11.02 -7.36 -1.25
CA LEU A 26 9.65 -6.86 -1.38
C LEU A 26 9.37 -5.71 -0.41
N LEU A 27 9.81 -5.84 0.85
CA LEU A 27 9.62 -4.79 1.85
C LEU A 27 10.32 -3.50 1.44
N ASP A 28 11.55 -3.60 0.92
CA ASP A 28 12.30 -2.46 0.38
C ASP A 28 11.54 -1.81 -0.79
N ALA A 29 11.03 -2.62 -1.72
CA ALA A 29 10.19 -2.12 -2.82
C ALA A 29 8.94 -1.37 -2.31
N LEU A 30 8.28 -1.86 -1.25
CA LEU A 30 7.10 -1.21 -0.67
C LEU A 30 7.42 0.12 0.04
N PHE A 31 8.67 0.33 0.48
CA PHE A 31 9.12 1.62 1.01
C PHE A 31 9.47 2.63 -0.11
N GLU A 32 9.91 2.14 -1.27
CA GLU A 32 10.36 2.97 -2.39
C GLU A 32 9.23 3.34 -3.35
N VAL A 33 8.27 2.44 -3.58
CA VAL A 33 7.19 2.63 -4.56
C VAL A 33 6.08 3.48 -3.95
N PRO A 34 5.85 4.72 -4.44
CA PRO A 34 4.83 5.61 -3.89
C PRO A 34 3.43 5.16 -4.34
N ARG A 35 2.76 4.37 -3.49
CA ARG A 35 1.40 3.86 -3.72
C ARG A 35 0.39 4.98 -4.04
N GLU A 36 0.59 6.18 -3.50
CA GLU A 36 -0.25 7.37 -3.74
C GLU A 36 -0.27 7.81 -5.21
N ARG A 37 0.71 7.42 -6.03
CA ARG A 37 0.72 7.73 -7.46
C ARG A 37 -0.23 6.87 -8.29
N PHE A 38 -0.78 5.80 -7.71
CA PHE A 38 -1.63 4.83 -8.40
C PHE A 38 -3.11 4.95 -8.02
N VAL A 39 -3.47 5.92 -7.18
CA VAL A 39 -4.86 6.19 -6.76
C VAL A 39 -5.37 7.51 -7.35
N PRO A 40 -6.70 7.71 -7.47
CA PRO A 40 -7.26 8.95 -7.99
C PRO A 40 -6.97 10.09 -7.02
N GLN A 41 -6.80 11.31 -7.55
CA GLN A 41 -6.51 12.50 -6.74
C GLN A 41 -7.51 12.72 -5.59
N ALA A 42 -8.79 12.40 -5.81
CA ALA A 42 -9.84 12.52 -4.80
C ALA A 42 -9.69 11.55 -3.61
N ARG A 43 -8.88 10.49 -3.75
CA ARG A 43 -8.64 9.47 -2.72
C ARG A 43 -7.16 9.36 -2.34
N VAL A 44 -6.32 10.30 -2.78
CA VAL A 44 -4.86 10.26 -2.54
C VAL A 44 -4.51 10.24 -1.05
N GLU A 45 -5.27 10.95 -0.22
CA GLU A 45 -5.08 10.98 1.23
C GLU A 45 -5.40 9.63 1.90
N LEU A 46 -6.12 8.75 1.19
CA LEU A 46 -6.48 7.41 1.63
C LEU A 46 -5.55 6.33 1.04
N ALA A 47 -4.47 6.68 0.33
CA ALA A 47 -3.64 5.71 -0.39
C ALA A 47 -3.08 4.56 0.47
N TYR A 48 -2.95 4.76 1.78
CA TYR A 48 -2.27 3.88 2.74
C TYR A 48 -3.20 3.25 3.79
N ILE A 49 -4.52 3.35 3.59
CA ILE A 49 -5.49 2.64 4.43
C ILE A 49 -5.54 1.16 4.06
N ASP A 50 -5.99 0.34 5.00
CA ASP A 50 -6.16 -1.10 4.83
C ASP A 50 -7.51 -1.41 4.15
N GLU A 51 -7.70 -0.89 2.93
CA GLU A 51 -8.91 -1.07 2.13
C GLU A 51 -8.59 -1.05 0.61
N ASP A 52 -9.50 -1.65 -0.16
CA ASP A 52 -9.51 -1.53 -1.61
C ASP A 52 -9.89 -0.11 -2.06
N ILE A 53 -9.11 0.46 -2.99
CA ILE A 53 -9.34 1.81 -3.51
C ILE A 53 -9.81 1.72 -4.95
N GLU A 54 -11.07 2.11 -5.19
CA GLU A 54 -11.62 2.20 -6.53
C GLU A 54 -10.88 3.25 -7.37
N VAL A 55 -10.32 2.83 -8.51
CA VAL A 55 -9.58 3.69 -9.45
C VAL A 55 -10.36 3.97 -10.74
N ALA A 56 -11.28 3.09 -11.09
CA ALA A 56 -12.22 3.21 -12.21
C ALA A 56 -13.43 2.31 -11.92
N PRO A 57 -14.56 2.47 -12.63
CA PRO A 57 -15.75 1.63 -12.40
C PRO A 57 -15.42 0.14 -12.44
N GLY A 58 -15.59 -0.54 -11.30
CA GLY A 58 -15.30 -1.96 -11.15
C GLY A 58 -13.81 -2.34 -11.14
N ARG A 59 -12.89 -1.36 -11.00
CA ARG A 59 -11.45 -1.59 -10.87
C ARG A 59 -10.92 -0.97 -9.59
N TYR A 60 -10.10 -1.75 -8.89
CA TYR A 60 -9.58 -1.39 -7.58
C TYR A 60 -8.07 -1.59 -7.54
N VAL A 61 -7.40 -0.72 -6.81
CA VAL A 61 -6.08 -1.02 -6.26
C VAL A 61 -6.33 -1.81 -4.99
N MET A 62 -5.85 -3.05 -4.97
CA MET A 62 -6.02 -3.99 -3.86
C MET A 62 -5.45 -3.42 -2.55
N GLU A 63 -6.10 -3.72 -1.42
CA GLU A 63 -5.58 -3.44 -0.08
C GLU A 63 -4.11 -3.88 0.08
N PRO A 64 -3.31 -3.14 0.88
CA PRO A 64 -1.86 -3.32 0.88
C PRO A 64 -1.39 -4.71 1.29
N ALA A 65 -1.98 -5.28 2.35
CA ALA A 65 -1.50 -6.51 2.96
C ALA A 65 -1.68 -7.76 2.06
N PRO A 66 -2.86 -8.06 1.50
CA PRO A 66 -3.00 -9.17 0.55
C PRO A 66 -2.20 -8.98 -0.73
N LEU A 67 -2.08 -7.74 -1.22
CA LEU A 67 -1.24 -7.48 -2.39
C LEU A 67 0.21 -7.88 -2.11
N ALA A 68 0.77 -7.43 -0.99
CA ALA A 68 2.12 -7.81 -0.59
C ALA A 68 2.25 -9.33 -0.36
N LYS A 69 1.24 -9.96 0.24
CA LYS A 69 1.23 -11.41 0.45
C LYS A 69 1.25 -12.19 -0.87
N LEU A 70 0.50 -11.73 -1.86
CA LEU A 70 0.47 -12.30 -3.21
C LEU A 70 1.81 -12.12 -3.93
N LEU A 71 2.45 -10.95 -3.80
CA LEU A 71 3.73 -10.65 -4.45
C LEU A 71 4.91 -11.44 -3.85
N GLN A 72 4.84 -11.79 -2.57
CA GLN A 72 5.86 -12.59 -1.91
C GLN A 72 5.83 -14.08 -2.31
N ALA A 73 4.68 -14.59 -2.74
CA ALA A 73 4.40 -16.03 -2.90
C ALA A 73 5.26 -16.73 -3.96
#